data_AF-A0A0W1GBY5-F1
#
_entry.id   AF-A0A0W1GBY5-F1
#
_cell.length_a   1.000
_cell.length_b   1.000
_cell.length_c   1.000
_cell.angle_alpha   90.00
_cell.angle_beta   90.00
_cell.angle_gamma   90.00
#
_symmetry.space_group_name_H-M   'P 1'
#
loop_
_entity.id
_entity.type
_entity.pdbx_description
1 polymer ?
#
loop_
_entity_poly.entity_id
_entity_poly.type
_entity_poly.pdbx_seq_one_letter_code
_entity_poly.pdbx_strand_id
1 'polypeptide(L)' 'MGSKRLDTVADLVRHGLNAQVECLACRRVVIVPAAKLRDRCFAKSIPMKLEIVARHLRCSCGHRGTKLDATGVQLSPP' A
#
# COMPACT_ATOMS: atom_id res chain seq x y z
N MET A 1 -14.65 -20.00 7.51
CA MET A 1 -14.54 -18.54 7.74
C MET A 1 -13.62 -17.98 6.66
N GLY A 2 -14.17 -17.31 5.65
CA GLY A 2 -13.39 -16.83 4.51
C GLY A 2 -12.54 -15.64 4.91
N SER A 3 -11.23 -15.85 5.08
CA SER A 3 -10.26 -14.77 5.21
C SER A 3 -10.39 -13.90 3.97
N LYS A 4 -11.00 -12.71 4.08
CA LYS A 4 -11.03 -11.73 2.99
C LYS A 4 -9.58 -11.37 2.68
N ARG A 5 -8.99 -12.06 1.71
CA ARG A 5 -7.67 -11.73 1.20
C ARG A 5 -7.82 -10.39 0.51
N LEU A 6 -7.20 -9.37 1.10
CA LEU A 6 -7.11 -8.05 0.52
C LEU A 6 -5.98 -8.13 -0.50
N ASP A 7 -6.30 -8.54 -1.72
CA ASP A 7 -5.30 -8.73 -2.78
C ASP A 7 -5.05 -7.43 -3.57
N THR A 8 -5.96 -6.47 -3.49
CA THR A 8 -5.90 -5.21 -4.25
C THR A 8 -6.01 -3.96 -3.38
N VAL A 9 -5.45 -2.85 -3.89
CA VAL A 9 -5.61 -1.52 -3.31
C VAL A 9 -7.09 -1.10 -3.28
N ALA A 10 -7.88 -1.54 -4.27
CA ALA A 10 -9.32 -1.25 -4.31
C ALA A 10 -10.07 -1.88 -3.13
N ASP A 11 -9.68 -3.09 -2.70
CA ASP A 11 -10.27 -3.73 -1.53
C ASP A 11 -9.91 -2.98 -0.24
N LEU A 12 -8.67 -2.48 -0.11
CA LEU A 12 -8.30 -1.63 1.02
C LEU A 12 -9.20 -0.39 1.10
N VAL A 13 -9.45 0.29 -0.03
CA VAL A 13 -10.34 1.45 -0.08
C VAL A 13 -11.78 1.08 0.28
N ARG A 14 -12.31 -0.02 -0.25
CA ARG A 14 -13.67 -0.50 0.07
C ARG A 14 -13.87 -0.81 1.55
N HIS A 15 -12.81 -1.28 2.21
CA HIS A 15 -12.81 -1.61 3.62
C HIS A 15 -12.44 -0.44 4.54
N GLY A 16 -12.15 0.75 4.00
CA GLY A 16 -11.71 1.90 4.79
C GLY A 16 -10.35 1.71 5.45
N LEU A 17 -9.53 0.79 4.92
CA LEU A 17 -8.21 0.45 5.45
C LEU A 17 -7.13 1.31 4.79
N ASN A 18 -6.03 1.49 5.50
CA ASN A 18 -4.82 2.10 4.99
C ASN A 18 -3.83 1.02 4.53
N ALA A 19 -2.85 1.44 3.73
CA ALA A 19 -1.78 0.58 3.28
C ALA A 19 -0.52 0.86 4.11
N GLN A 20 -0.03 -0.16 4.79
CA GLN A 20 1.28 -0.12 5.44
C GLN A 20 2.33 -0.53 4.42
N VAL A 21 3.23 0.40 4.11
CA VAL A 21 4.35 0.20 3.18
C VAL A 21 5.62 0.05 4.00
N GLU A 22 6.24 -1.12 3.94
CA GLU A 22 7.53 -1.39 4.58
C GLU A 22 8.63 -1.58 3.54
N CYS A 23 9.74 -0.85 3.65
CA CYS A 23 10.89 -1.11 2.79
C CYS A 23 11.63 -2.38 3.23
N LEU A 24 11.87 -3.31 2.30
CA LEU A 24 12.59 -4.55 2.61
C LEU A 24 14.09 -4.34 2.90
N ALA A 25 14.67 -3.23 2.45
CA ALA A 25 16.09 -2.93 2.68
C ALA A 25 16.33 -2.19 4.00
N CYS A 26 15.69 -1.02 4.20
CA CYS A 26 15.92 -0.19 5.39
C CYS A 26 14.87 -0.38 6.49
N ARG A 27 13.90 -1.29 6.29
CA ARG A 27 12.81 -1.62 7.24
C ARG A 27 11.96 -0.42 7.65
N ARG A 28 12.02 0.68 6.88
CA ARG A 28 11.20 1.86 7.12
C ARG A 28 9.75 1.55 6.80
N VAL A 29 8.88 1.80 7.76
CA VAL A 29 7.44 1.63 7.64
C VAL A 29 6.78 3.00 7.45
N VAL A 30 5.91 3.11 6.45
CA VAL A 30 5.12 4.31 6.17
C VAL A 30 3.67 3.88 5.95
N ILE A 31 2.74 4.59 6.59
CA ILE A 31 1.31 4.34 6.39
C ILE A 31 0.81 5.32 5.33
N VAL A 32 0.20 4.79 4.29
CA VAL A 32 -0.29 5.55 3.15
C VAL A 32 -1.79 5.33 3.02
N PRO A 33 -2.60 6.38 2.87
CA PRO A 33 -4.03 6.24 2.60
C PRO A 33 -4.26 5.40 1.33
N ALA A 34 -5.10 4.38 1.41
CA ALA A 34 -5.38 3.50 0.27
C ALA A 34 -5.96 4.28 -0.92
N ALA A 35 -6.76 5.33 -0.66
CA ALA A 35 -7.29 6.21 -1.70
C ALA A 35 -6.17 6.88 -2.51
N LYS A 36 -5.19 7.51 -1.83
CA LYS A 36 -4.02 8.14 -2.48
C LYS A 36 -3.20 7.12 -3.27
N LEU A 37 -3.04 5.91 -2.75
CA LEU A 37 -2.36 4.82 -3.44
C LEU A 37 -3.11 4.41 -4.71
N ARG A 38 -4.44 4.27 -4.64
CA ARG A 38 -5.30 3.96 -5.79
C ARG A 38 -5.18 5.02 -6.87
N ASP A 39 -5.29 6.30 -6.51
CA ASP A 39 -5.21 7.40 -7.47
C ASP A 39 -3.84 7.43 -8.16
N ARG A 40 -2.76 7.14 -7.41
CA ARG A 40 -1.40 7.06 -7.97
C ARG A 40 -1.20 5.84 -8.87
N CYS A 41 -1.80 4.69 -8.54
CA CYS A 41 -1.82 3.51 -9.41
C CYS A 41 -2.57 3.81 -10.71
N PHE A 42 -3.74 4.45 -10.60
CA PHE A 42 -4.56 4.84 -11.74
C PHE A 42 -3.82 5.83 -12.66
N ALA A 43 -3.23 6.89 -12.09
CA ALA A 43 -2.48 7.90 -12.85
C ALA A 43 -1.23 7.34 -13.56
N LYS A 44 -0.69 6.21 -13.11
CA LYS A 44 0.48 5.56 -13.70
C LYS A 44 0.13 4.28 -14.48
N SER A 45 -1.16 4.00 -14.67
CA SER A 45 -1.66 2.74 -15.26
C SER A 45 -1.05 1.48 -14.64
N ILE A 46 -0.76 1.53 -13.34
CA ILE A 46 -0.21 0.39 -12.58
C ILE A 46 -1.37 -0.50 -12.14
N PRO A 47 -1.30 -1.82 -12.37
CA PRO A 47 -2.28 -2.76 -11.84
C PRO A 47 -2.44 -2.63 -10.32
N MET A 48 -3.68 -2.56 -9.85
CA MET A 48 -4.00 -2.32 -8.42
C MET A 48 -3.72 -3.52 -7.49
N LYS A 49 -3.05 -4.57 -7.96
CA LYS A 49 -2.64 -5.70 -7.11
C LYS A 49 -1.53 -5.27 -6.15
N LEU A 50 -1.68 -5.57 -4.86
CA LEU A 50 -0.72 -5.12 -3.84
C LEU A 50 0.71 -5.57 -4.15
N GLU A 51 0.90 -6.81 -4.60
CA GLU A 51 2.22 -7.34 -4.99
C GLU A 51 2.90 -6.53 -6.11
N ILE A 52 2.11 -6.01 -7.06
CA ILE A 52 2.62 -5.26 -8.21
C ILE A 52 2.99 -3.87 -7.72
N VAL A 53 2.07 -3.21 -7.01
CA VAL A 53 2.30 -1.88 -6.45
C VAL A 53 3.54 -1.86 -5.55
N ALA A 54 3.71 -2.89 -4.72
CA ALA A 54 4.87 -3.11 -3.84
C ALA A 54 6.21 -3.04 -4.58
N ARG A 55 6.29 -3.60 -5.79
CA ARG A 55 7.48 -3.61 -6.65
C ARG A 55 7.74 -2.27 -7.32
N HIS A 56 6.69 -1.48 -7.58
CA HIS A 56 6.80 -0.15 -8.18
C HIS A 56 7.11 0.96 -7.17
N LEU A 57 6.91 0.71 -5.88
CA LEU A 57 7.25 1.65 -4.82
C LEU A 57 8.77 1.70 -4.59
N ARG A 58 9.27 2.94 -4.45
CA ARG A 58 10.67 3.23 -4.15
C ARG A 58 10.75 3.89 -2.78
N CYS A 59 11.60 3.36 -1.92
CA CYS A 59 11.89 3.99 -0.64
C CYS A 59 12.89 5.14 -0.81
N SER A 60 12.89 6.09 0.12
CA SER A 60 13.88 7.17 0.18
C SER A 60 15.32 6.67 0.31
N CYS A 61 15.55 5.44 0.78
CA CYS A 61 16.88 4.82 0.79
C CYS A 61 17.39 4.42 -0.62
N GLY A 62 16.56 4.56 -1.65
CA GLY A 62 16.90 4.23 -3.04
C GLY A 62 16.43 2.85 -3.49
N HIS A 63 16.14 1.92 -2.56
CA HIS A 63 15.68 0.56 -2.86
C HIS A 63 14.26 0.54 -3.46
N ARG A 64 14.05 -0.36 -4.43
CA ARG A 64 12.76 -0.65 -5.05
C ARG A 64 12.30 -2.03 -4.58
N GLY A 65 11.06 -2.11 -4.11
CA GLY A 65 10.57 -3.30 -3.42
C GLY A 65 10.21 -2.96 -1.99
N THR A 66 8.91 -2.98 -1.74
CA THR A 66 8.31 -2.75 -0.42
C THR A 66 7.33 -3.86 -0.14
N LYS A 67 7.12 -4.21 1.13
CA LYS A 67 6.01 -5.02 1.56
C LYS A 67 4.79 -4.11 1.73
N LEU A 68 3.66 -4.54 1.21
CA LEU A 68 2.38 -3.85 1.34
C LEU A 68 1.44 -4.72 2.14
N ASP A 69 1.00 -4.22 3.29
CA ASP A 69 0.03 -4.88 4.14
C ASP A 69 -1.17 -3.96 4.41
N ALA A 70 -2.32 -4.54 4.69
CA ALA A 70 -3.49 -3.81 5.13
C ALA A 70 -3.31 -3.39 6.59
N THR A 71 -3.58 -2.12 6.92
CA THR A 71 -3.57 -1.65 8.29
C THR A 71 -4.82 -0.83 8.61
N GLY A 72 -5.40 -1.10 9.77
CA GLY A 72 -6.50 -0.30 10.33
C GLY A 72 -6.02 0.93 11.10
N VAL A 73 -4.71 1.19 11.15
CA VAL A 73 -4.17 2.36 11.85
C VAL A 73 -4.76 3.62 11.21
N GLN A 74 -5.53 4.36 12.00
CA GLN A 74 -6.06 5.66 11.59
C GLN A 74 -4.92 6.66 11.61
N LEU A 75 -4.64 7.26 10.45
CA LEU A 75 -3.78 8.42 10.35
C LEU A 75 -4.54 9.59 10.97
N SER A 76 -4.29 9.90 12.24
CA SER A 76 -4.77 11.15 12.85
C SER A 76 -4.20 12.31 12.03
N PRO A 77 -5.03 13.22 11.50
CA PRO A 77 -4.49 14.44 10.91
C PRO A 77 -3.77 15.24 12.02
N PRO A 78 -2.63 15.89 11.70
CA PRO A 78 -2.00 16.86 12.61
C PRO A 78 -2.91 18.07 12.87
#